data_AF-A0A0G1VYC2-F1
#
_entry.id   AF-A0A0G1VYC2-F1
#
_cell.length_a   1.000
_cell.length_b   1.000
_cell.length_c   1.000
_cell.angle_alpha   90.00
_cell.angle_beta   90.00
_cell.angle_gamma   90.00
#
_symmetry.space_group_name_H-M   'P 1'
#
loop_
_entity.id
_entity.type
_entity.pdbx_description
1 polymer ?
#
loop_
_entity_poly.entity_id
_entity_poly.type
_entity_poly.pdbx_seq_one_letter_code
_entity_poly.pdbx_strand_id
1 'polypeptide(L)'
;MVLLEFKLFVEKLTTFYERKPPSNRTMDLWFEAIKAIPHQRLDVIYQRITKDLDTWPKNLTGQMWTISGDTSNQSHETHYKDCAAGCDEGLLFMEREEKPGCGCYRYVFRCDQCKQRMEKYPWGNIDVLIKKGYRSIYTEERG
;
A
#
# COMPACT_ATOMS: atom_id res chain seq x y z
N MET A 1 13.12 11.44 4.00
CA MET A 1 12.41 12.74 4.13
C MET A 1 13.44 13.82 4.47
N VAL A 2 13.22 15.08 4.08
CA VAL A 2 14.09 16.21 4.45
C VAL A 2 13.54 16.99 5.64
N LEU A 3 14.41 17.76 6.33
CA LEU A 3 14.05 18.46 7.57
C LEU A 3 12.90 19.47 7.39
N LEU A 4 12.84 20.16 6.24
CA LEU A 4 11.77 21.12 5.95
C LEU A 4 10.39 20.44 5.89
N GLU A 5 10.30 19.29 5.22
CA GLU A 5 9.05 18.50 5.12
C GLU A 5 8.57 18.08 6.51
N PHE A 6 9.50 17.64 7.36
CA PHE A 6 9.18 17.27 8.74
C PHE A 6 8.69 18.47 9.57
N LYS A 7 9.33 19.64 9.41
CA LYS A 7 8.92 20.86 10.10
C LYS A 7 7.49 21.26 9.74
N LEU A 8 7.16 21.27 8.45
CA LEU A 8 5.81 21.55 7.98
C LEU A 8 4.79 20.51 8.49
N PHE A 9 5.17 19.24 8.54
CA PHE A 9 4.33 18.18 9.10
C PHE A 9 4.01 18.42 10.59
N VAL A 10 5.03 18.72 11.41
CA VAL A 10 4.81 18.99 12.83
C VAL A 10 4.01 20.27 13.04
N GLU A 11 4.25 21.31 12.25
CA GLU A 11 3.49 22.57 12.30
C GLU A 11 2.00 22.34 12.04
N LYS A 12 1.65 21.54 11.02
CA LYS A 12 0.27 21.12 10.75
C LYS A 12 -0.34 20.39 11.95
N LEU A 13 0.38 19.43 12.54
CA LEU A 13 -0.11 18.71 13.72
C LEU A 13 -0.30 19.64 14.92
N THR A 14 0.65 20.55 15.18
CA THR A 14 0.53 21.47 16.32
C THR A 14 -0.62 22.44 16.11
N THR A 15 -0.90 22.84 14.88
CA THR A 15 -2.07 23.66 14.54
C THR A 15 -3.36 22.89 14.81
N PHE A 16 -3.45 21.63 14.35
CA PHE A 16 -4.63 20.79 14.55
C PHE A 16 -4.97 20.58 16.03
N TYR A 17 -3.96 20.33 16.87
CA TYR A 17 -4.14 20.12 18.31
C TYR A 17 -4.05 21.42 19.14
N GLU A 18 -4.00 22.60 18.49
CA GLU A 18 -3.89 23.92 19.13
C GLU A 18 -2.72 24.01 20.13
N ARG A 19 -1.56 23.45 19.77
CA ARG A 19 -0.36 23.41 20.61
C ARG A 19 0.71 24.40 20.17
N LYS A 20 1.55 24.77 21.14
CA LYS A 20 2.79 25.50 20.86
C LYS A 20 3.75 24.60 20.07
N PRO A 21 4.46 25.15 19.06
CA PRO A 21 5.50 24.43 18.34
C PRO A 21 6.61 23.92 19.28
N PRO A 22 7.19 22.75 19.01
CA PRO A 22 8.37 22.27 19.73
C PRO A 22 9.58 23.19 19.49
N SER A 23 10.55 23.13 20.39
CA SER A 23 11.83 23.83 20.19
C SER A 23 12.59 23.27 18.98
N ASN A 24 13.45 24.09 18.35
CA ASN A 24 14.32 23.63 17.25
C ASN A 24 15.14 22.39 17.63
N ARG A 25 15.68 22.35 18.86
CA ARG A 25 16.43 21.19 19.36
C ARG A 25 15.56 19.92 19.43
N THR A 26 14.31 20.04 19.89
CA THR A 26 13.36 18.92 19.92
C THR A 26 13.03 18.45 18.51
N MET A 27 12.83 19.37 17.58
CA MET A 27 12.57 19.08 16.17
C MET A 27 13.73 18.31 15.54
N ASP A 28 14.98 18.72 15.78
CA ASP A 28 16.16 18.05 15.23
C ASP A 28 16.28 16.62 15.79
N LEU A 29 16.06 16.43 17.10
CA LEU A 29 16.07 15.10 17.74
C LEU A 29 14.98 14.18 17.18
N TRP A 30 13.77 14.69 16.98
CA TRP A 30 12.70 13.91 16.39
C TRP A 30 13.00 13.57 14.94
N PHE A 31 13.49 14.54 14.15
CA PHE A 31 13.86 14.32 12.76
C PHE A 31 14.90 13.20 12.63
N GLU A 32 15.96 13.23 13.44
CA GLU A 32 16.98 12.18 13.43
C GLU A 32 16.40 10.78 13.70
N ALA A 33 15.40 10.67 14.57
CA ALA A 33 14.74 9.41 14.90
C ALA A 33 13.82 8.87 13.79
N ILE A 34 13.34 9.72 12.88
CA ILE A 34 12.32 9.36 11.88
C ILE A 34 12.71 9.70 10.43
N LYS A 35 13.91 10.22 10.17
CA LYS A 35 14.37 10.61 8.82
C LYS A 35 14.31 9.48 7.78
N ALA A 36 14.35 8.24 8.24
CA ALA A 36 14.21 7.03 7.44
C ALA A 36 12.77 6.79 6.92
N ILE A 37 11.77 7.45 7.50
CA ILE A 37 10.39 7.39 7.00
C ILE A 37 10.35 8.13 5.64
N PRO A 38 9.82 7.50 4.57
CA PRO A 38 9.65 8.15 3.26
C PRO A 38 8.68 9.33 3.35
N HIS A 39 8.93 10.42 2.62
CA HIS A 39 8.06 11.61 2.67
C HIS A 39 6.62 11.29 2.26
N GLN A 40 6.43 10.32 1.35
CA GLN A 40 5.12 9.90 0.84
C GLN A 40 4.22 9.34 1.94
N ARG A 41 4.78 8.95 3.10
CA ARG A 41 4.00 8.41 4.23
C ARG A 41 3.48 9.52 5.14
N LEU A 42 3.96 10.76 5.04
CA LEU A 42 3.60 11.83 5.98
C LEU A 42 2.11 12.17 5.97
N ASP A 43 1.47 12.20 4.80
CA ASP A 43 0.03 12.50 4.71
C ASP A 43 -0.82 11.40 5.36
N VAL A 44 -0.47 10.14 5.14
CA VAL A 44 -1.15 8.99 5.78
C VAL A 44 -0.95 9.02 7.29
N ILE A 45 0.27 9.31 7.74
CA ILE A 45 0.59 9.45 9.15
C ILE A 45 -0.21 10.59 9.78
N TYR A 46 -0.27 11.75 9.11
CA TYR A 46 -1.05 12.90 9.58
C TYR A 46 -2.53 12.51 9.75
N GLN A 47 -3.14 11.96 8.70
CA GLN A 47 -4.54 11.55 8.70
C GLN A 47 -4.86 10.55 9.82
N ARG A 48 -4.01 9.54 10.02
CA ARG A 48 -4.21 8.58 11.10
C ARG A 48 -4.05 9.19 12.47
N ILE A 49 -3.05 10.04 12.68
CA ILE A 49 -2.87 10.72 13.96
C ILE A 49 -4.12 11.56 14.28
N THR A 50 -4.57 12.38 13.34
CA THR A 50 -5.70 13.30 13.58
C THR A 50 -7.07 12.61 13.62
N LYS A 51 -7.21 11.45 12.96
CA LYS A 51 -8.45 10.64 12.99
C LYS A 51 -8.53 9.74 14.21
N ASP A 52 -7.43 9.08 14.57
CA ASP A 52 -7.43 8.01 15.56
C ASP A 52 -7.09 8.53 16.98
N LEU A 53 -6.52 9.73 17.10
CA LEU A 53 -6.13 10.32 18.38
C LEU A 53 -6.84 11.66 18.63
N ASP A 54 -7.73 11.68 19.63
CA ASP A 54 -8.40 12.90 20.10
C ASP A 54 -7.44 13.92 20.72
N THR A 55 -6.26 13.47 21.14
CA THR A 55 -5.25 14.31 21.82
C THR A 55 -3.87 14.09 21.25
N TRP A 56 -3.00 15.09 21.48
CA TRP A 56 -1.62 15.05 20.99
C TRP A 56 -0.89 13.77 21.42
N PRO A 57 -0.19 13.08 20.51
CA PRO A 57 0.51 11.85 20.82
C PRO A 57 1.60 12.06 21.87
N LYS A 58 1.53 11.31 22.98
CA LYS A 58 2.56 11.32 24.04
C LYS A 58 3.96 11.01 23.50
N ASN A 59 4.05 10.17 22.47
CA ASN A 59 5.27 9.84 21.74
C ASN A 59 5.02 9.94 20.23
N LEU A 60 5.25 11.12 19.66
CA LEU A 60 5.02 11.37 18.23
C LEU A 60 5.84 10.44 17.34
N THR A 61 7.15 10.33 17.57
CA THR A 61 8.05 9.54 16.72
C THR A 61 7.71 8.05 16.74
N GLY A 62 7.34 7.53 17.91
CA GLY A 62 6.85 6.15 18.04
C GLY A 62 5.57 5.91 17.23
N GLN A 63 4.59 6.83 17.32
CA GLN A 63 3.36 6.71 16.53
C GLN A 63 3.61 6.81 15.02
N MET A 64 4.53 7.68 14.59
CA MET A 64 4.92 7.75 13.18
C MET A 64 5.51 6.44 12.68
N TRP A 65 6.35 5.77 13.48
CA TRP A 65 6.89 4.45 13.12
C TRP A 65 5.81 3.37 13.09
N THR A 66 4.92 3.33 14.08
CA THR A 66 3.80 2.39 14.09
C THR A 66 2.95 2.55 12.83
N ILE A 67 2.53 3.77 12.50
CA ILE A 67 1.68 4.03 11.32
C ILE A 67 2.46 3.79 10.01
N SER A 68 3.75 4.13 9.97
CA SER A 68 4.60 3.87 8.80
C SER A 68 4.89 2.39 8.59
N GLY A 69 4.94 1.58 9.64
CA GLY A 69 5.09 0.13 9.57
C GLY A 69 3.76 -0.60 9.32
N ASP A 70 2.64 0.05 9.66
CA ASP A 70 1.33 -0.53 9.49
C ASP A 70 0.94 -0.53 8.00
N THR A 71 0.91 -1.74 7.45
CA THR A 71 0.51 -2.03 6.06
C THR A 71 -0.98 -2.39 5.97
N SER A 72 -1.67 -2.53 7.10
CA SER A 72 -3.06 -3.02 7.16
C SER A 72 -4.09 -2.02 6.64
N ASN A 73 -3.87 -0.70 6.80
CA ASN A 73 -4.77 0.33 6.24
C ASN A 73 -4.15 1.11 5.07
N GLN A 74 -3.28 0.48 4.28
CA GLN A 74 -3.33 0.81 2.84
C GLN A 74 -4.63 0.21 2.31
N SER A 75 -5.75 0.84 2.65
CA SER A 75 -6.99 0.67 1.91
C SER A 75 -6.66 1.12 0.49
N HIS A 76 -6.37 0.15 -0.37
CA HIS A 76 -6.16 0.32 -1.80
C HIS A 76 -7.50 0.73 -2.48
N GLU A 77 -8.32 1.58 -1.85
CA GLU A 77 -9.68 1.90 -2.29
C GLU A 77 -9.79 2.54 -3.68
N THR A 78 -8.69 2.86 -4.35
CA THR A 78 -8.76 3.69 -5.56
C THR A 78 -8.72 3.00 -6.92
N HIS A 79 -8.38 1.72 -7.13
CA HIS A 79 -8.52 1.11 -8.48
C HIS A 79 -8.56 -0.44 -8.48
N TYR A 80 -9.53 -1.05 -7.79
CA TYR A 80 -9.67 -2.51 -7.83
C TYR A 80 -10.43 -3.06 -9.04
N LYS A 81 -11.23 -2.23 -9.71
CA LYS A 81 -12.05 -2.64 -10.86
C LYS A 81 -11.36 -2.43 -12.21
N ASP A 82 -10.29 -1.63 -12.25
CA ASP A 82 -9.65 -1.17 -13.48
C ASP A 82 -8.16 -1.55 -13.56
N CYS A 83 -7.80 -2.75 -13.07
CA CYS A 83 -6.46 -3.25 -13.35
C CYS A 83 -6.32 -3.45 -14.87
N ALA A 84 -5.34 -2.79 -15.49
CA ALA A 84 -5.03 -2.95 -16.91
C ALA A 84 -4.69 -4.40 -17.29
N ALA A 85 -4.21 -5.20 -16.34
CA ALA A 85 -3.97 -6.63 -16.51
C ALA A 85 -5.25 -7.49 -16.40
N GLY A 86 -6.42 -6.90 -16.18
CA GLY A 86 -7.70 -7.63 -16.03
C GLY A 86 -7.77 -8.49 -14.77
N CYS A 87 -7.10 -8.07 -13.68
CA CYS A 87 -7.16 -8.76 -12.39
C CYS A 87 -8.57 -8.61 -11.77
N ASP A 88 -9.16 -9.69 -11.28
CA ASP A 88 -10.40 -9.68 -10.49
C ASP A 88 -10.01 -9.58 -9.02
N GLU A 89 -10.15 -8.38 -8.44
CA GLU A 89 -9.74 -8.08 -7.07
C GLU A 89 -8.30 -8.56 -6.75
N GLY A 90 -7.35 -8.34 -7.66
CA GLY A 90 -5.96 -8.74 -7.44
C GLY A 90 -5.64 -10.19 -7.78
N LEU A 91 -6.60 -10.97 -8.29
CA LEU A 91 -6.39 -12.34 -8.74
C LEU A 91 -6.42 -12.44 -10.26
N LEU A 92 -5.54 -13.27 -10.79
CA LEU A 92 -5.53 -13.71 -12.17
C LEU A 92 -5.96 -15.17 -12.19
N PHE A 93 -7.12 -15.44 -12.77
CA PHE A 93 -7.61 -16.80 -12.95
C PHE A 93 -7.24 -17.23 -14.36
N MET A 94 -6.40 -18.24 -14.42
CA MET A 94 -5.78 -18.69 -15.64
C MET A 94 -6.08 -20.17 -15.86
N GLU A 95 -6.07 -20.61 -17.09
CA GLU A 95 -6.09 -22.00 -17.45
C GLU A 95 -4.90 -22.37 -18.31
N ARG A 96 -4.44 -23.63 -18.21
CA ARG A 96 -3.40 -24.16 -19.08
C ARG A 96 -3.65 -25.63 -19.36
N GLU A 97 -3.43 -26.01 -20.60
CA GLU A 97 -3.39 -27.40 -21.02
C GLU A 97 -1.95 -27.93 -20.80
N GLU A 98 -1.80 -28.96 -19.96
CA GLU A 98 -0.47 -29.53 -19.66
C GLU A 98 0.03 -30.46 -20.77
N LYS A 99 -0.89 -31.11 -21.49
CA LYS A 99 -0.61 -32.02 -22.62
C LYS A 99 -1.69 -31.88 -23.69
N PRO A 100 -1.33 -31.91 -24.98
CA PRO A 100 -2.31 -31.89 -26.07
C PRO A 100 -3.34 -33.01 -25.91
N GLY A 101 -4.61 -32.67 -25.82
CA GLY A 101 -5.73 -33.60 -25.63
C GLY A 101 -6.07 -33.91 -24.17
N CYS A 102 -5.41 -33.28 -23.19
CA CYS A 102 -5.81 -33.33 -21.78
C CYS A 102 -6.69 -32.13 -21.41
N GLY A 103 -7.54 -32.30 -20.40
CA GLY A 103 -8.37 -31.21 -19.88
C GLY A 103 -7.55 -29.99 -19.44
N CYS A 104 -8.16 -28.81 -19.53
CA CYS A 104 -7.55 -27.56 -19.06
C CYS A 104 -7.56 -27.53 -17.53
N TYR A 105 -6.39 -27.29 -16.92
CA TYR A 105 -6.28 -27.07 -15.48
C TYR A 105 -6.42 -25.59 -15.17
N ARG A 106 -7.13 -25.28 -14.07
CA ARG A 106 -7.33 -23.92 -13.58
C ARG A 106 -6.29 -23.58 -12.52
N TYR A 107 -5.73 -22.39 -12.62
CA TYR A 107 -4.70 -21.85 -11.75
C TYR A 107 -5.12 -20.45 -11.30
N VAL A 108 -4.75 -20.11 -10.07
CA VAL A 108 -4.99 -18.79 -9.49
C VAL A 108 -3.66 -18.17 -9.13
N PHE A 109 -3.40 -16.97 -9.63
CA PHE A 109 -2.21 -16.18 -9.33
C PHE A 109 -2.62 -14.84 -8.73
N ARG A 110 -1.71 -14.24 -7.95
CA ARG A 110 -1.83 -12.86 -7.49
C ARG A 110 -1.26 -11.95 -8.55
N CYS A 111 -1.98 -10.91 -8.91
CA CYS A 111 -1.50 -9.94 -9.87
C CYS A 111 -0.34 -9.13 -9.28
N ASP A 112 0.83 -9.23 -9.92
CA ASP A 112 2.05 -8.52 -9.54
C ASP A 112 1.94 -6.99 -9.72
N GLN A 113 1.02 -6.52 -10.55
CA GLN A 113 0.67 -5.10 -10.69
C GLN A 113 -0.25 -4.64 -9.54
N CYS A 114 -1.26 -5.44 -9.18
CA CYS A 114 -2.21 -5.12 -8.11
C CYS A 114 -1.56 -5.18 -6.70
N LYS A 115 -0.45 -5.93 -6.55
CA LYS A 115 0.36 -6.07 -5.30
C LYS A 115 -0.44 -6.37 -4.03
N GLN A 116 -1.60 -7.00 -4.14
CA GLN A 116 -2.42 -7.36 -2.99
C GLN A 116 -1.77 -8.46 -2.14
N ARG A 117 -1.74 -8.28 -0.81
CA ARG A 117 -1.29 -9.31 0.13
C ARG A 117 -2.36 -10.39 0.32
N MET A 118 -2.45 -11.32 -0.62
CA MET A 118 -3.14 -12.60 -0.41
C MET A 118 -2.10 -13.69 -0.23
N GLU A 119 -1.88 -14.27 0.94
CA GLU A 119 -0.70 -15.15 1.15
C GLU A 119 -0.81 -16.52 0.46
N LYS A 120 -2.01 -16.91 0.01
CA LYS A 120 -2.32 -18.28 -0.43
C LYS A 120 -1.87 -18.64 -1.84
N TYR A 121 -1.65 -17.67 -2.72
CA TYR A 121 -1.42 -17.91 -4.15
C TYR A 121 -0.06 -17.36 -4.62
N PRO A 122 0.59 -17.94 -5.64
CA PRO A 122 1.83 -17.41 -6.20
C PRO A 122 1.60 -16.07 -6.93
N TRP A 123 2.63 -15.24 -7.03
CA TRP A 123 2.58 -14.03 -7.87
C TRP A 123 2.63 -14.38 -9.36
N GLY A 124 1.93 -13.60 -10.18
CA GLY A 124 1.85 -13.76 -11.62
C GLY A 124 1.66 -12.44 -12.34
N ASN A 125 2.37 -12.29 -13.46
CA ASN A 125 2.21 -11.22 -14.43
C ASN A 125 1.47 -11.79 -15.65
N ILE A 126 0.40 -11.14 -16.11
CA ILE A 126 -0.44 -11.70 -17.17
C ILE A 126 0.33 -11.95 -18.47
N ASP A 127 1.20 -11.02 -18.90
CA ASP A 127 1.99 -11.16 -20.13
C ASP A 127 2.98 -12.32 -20.04
N VAL A 128 3.57 -12.51 -18.87
CA VAL A 128 4.49 -13.63 -18.61
C VAL A 128 3.73 -14.96 -18.57
N LEU A 129 2.53 -14.98 -18.00
CA LEU A 129 1.69 -16.18 -17.93
C LEU A 129 1.21 -16.58 -19.33
N ILE A 130 0.77 -15.62 -20.16
CA ILE A 130 0.40 -15.88 -21.56
C ILE A 130 1.59 -16.48 -22.33
N LYS A 131 2.79 -15.91 -22.20
CA LYS A 131 4.01 -16.48 -22.80
C LYS A 131 4.35 -17.89 -22.32
N LYS A 132 3.92 -18.27 -21.12
CA LYS A 132 4.08 -19.62 -20.54
C LYS A 132 2.96 -20.60 -20.96
N GLY A 133 2.04 -20.16 -21.82
CA GLY A 133 0.94 -20.98 -22.33
C GLY A 133 -0.31 -20.99 -21.45
N TYR A 134 -0.43 -20.04 -20.52
CA TYR A 134 -1.67 -19.84 -19.77
C TYR A 134 -2.64 -18.95 -20.56
N ARG A 135 -3.95 -19.15 -20.39
CA ARG A 135 -5.02 -18.32 -20.94
C ARG A 135 -5.85 -17.72 -19.81
N SER A 136 -6.29 -16.47 -19.96
CA SER A 136 -7.16 -15.82 -18.97
C SER A 136 -8.60 -16.35 -19.11
N ILE A 137 -9.24 -16.63 -17.97
CA ILE A 137 -10.62 -17.17 -17.93
C ILE A 137 -11.67 -16.05 -18.09
N TYR A 138 -11.34 -14.78 -17.80
CA TYR A 138 -12.32 -13.68 -17.78
C TYR A 138 -12.53 -12.93 -19.10
N THR A 139 -12.04 -13.47 -20.21
CA THR A 139 -12.07 -12.76 -21.49
C THR A 139 -13.35 -12.96 -22.32
N GLU A 140 -14.36 -13.71 -21.86
CA GLU A 140 -15.48 -14.13 -22.75
C GLU A 140 -16.93 -13.86 -22.29
N GLU A 141 -17.21 -13.22 -21.15
CA GLU A 141 -18.63 -12.98 -20.73
C GLU A 141 -18.95 -11.53 -20.33
N ARG A 142 -18.61 -10.57 -21.21
CA ARG A 142 -19.27 -9.26 -21.23
C ARG A 142 -19.59 -8.86 -22.68
N GLY A 143 -20.47 -9.66 -23.30
CA GLY A 143 -21.21 -9.32 -24.52
C GLY A 143 -22.68 -9.17 -24.18
#